data_AF-A0A6I7W972-F1
#
_entry.id   AF-A0A6I7W972-F1
#
_cell.length_a   1.000
_cell.length_b   1.000
_cell.length_c   1.000
_cell.angle_alpha   90.00
_cell.angle_beta   90.00
_cell.angle_gamma   90.00
#
_symmetry.space_group_name_H-M   'P 1'
#
loop_
_entity.id
_entity.type
_entity.pdbx_description
1 polymer ?
#
loop_
_entity_poly.entity_id
_entity_poly.type
_entity_poly.pdbx_seq_one_letter_code
_entity_poly.pdbx_strand_id
1 'polypeptide(L)'
;MHNIKKRILSTKSERSGQDNAAPMGMGTRNVDARLAASIGQLEEPVVPDFQALQDVPKGGVLFALPALLVTGLLKYSENFFKLSKGYYGLDSLLIILAFIALVRVKSIESLRYSAPGEWGKLIGLDRIPEVRTLRSKIKQLTQDEGPQQWSEALCKEWMQSAPEQAS
;
A
#
# COMPACT_ATOMS: atom_id res chain seq x y z
N MET A 1 -23.33 -33.21 -0.71
CA MET A 1 -22.53 -32.65 -1.83
C MET A 1 -22.74 -31.15 -1.85
N HIS A 2 -21.81 -30.37 -1.29
CA HIS A 2 -21.89 -28.90 -1.28
C HIS A 2 -21.52 -28.37 -2.67
N ASN A 3 -22.47 -27.72 -3.34
CA ASN A 3 -22.31 -27.16 -4.67
C ASN A 3 -21.50 -25.85 -4.55
N ILE A 4 -20.17 -25.95 -4.64
CA ILE A 4 -19.28 -24.80 -4.68
C ILE A 4 -19.51 -24.12 -6.02
N LYS A 5 -20.37 -23.09 -6.06
CA LYS A 5 -20.39 -22.13 -7.18
C LYS A 5 -18.97 -21.65 -7.37
N LYS A 6 -18.34 -22.03 -8.49
CA LYS A 6 -17.01 -21.56 -8.89
C LYS A 6 -17.04 -20.04 -8.89
N ARG A 7 -16.40 -19.41 -7.90
CA ARG A 7 -16.31 -17.96 -7.81
C ARG A 7 -15.52 -17.51 -9.04
N ILE A 8 -16.19 -16.88 -10.00
CA ILE A 8 -15.54 -16.34 -11.19
C ILE A 8 -14.71 -15.14 -10.71
N LEU A 9 -13.39 -15.31 -10.72
CA LEU A 9 -12.45 -14.25 -10.38
C LEU A 9 -12.25 -13.37 -11.62
N SER A 10 -12.15 -12.06 -11.43
CA SER A 10 -11.84 -11.19 -12.57
C SER A 10 -10.41 -11.42 -13.03
N THR A 11 -10.24 -11.45 -14.34
CA THR A 11 -8.95 -11.56 -15.03
C THR A 11 -8.29 -10.18 -15.17
N LYS A 12 -6.98 -10.17 -15.44
CA LYS A 12 -6.25 -8.92 -15.72
C LYS A 12 -6.84 -8.12 -16.89
N SER A 13 -7.28 -8.79 -17.96
CA SER A 13 -7.83 -8.13 -19.14
C SER A 13 -9.15 -7.42 -18.84
N GLU A 14 -10.06 -8.08 -18.11
CA GLU A 14 -11.32 -7.48 -17.67
C GLU A 14 -11.07 -6.27 -16.77
N ARG A 15 -10.15 -6.38 -15.81
CA ARG A 15 -9.78 -5.27 -14.92
C ARG A 15 -9.17 -4.11 -15.69
N SER A 16 -8.33 -4.37 -16.69
CA SER A 16 -7.75 -3.32 -17.53
C SER A 16 -8.84 -2.53 -18.27
N GLY A 17 -9.87 -3.21 -18.78
CA GLY A 17 -11.04 -2.56 -19.38
C GLY A 17 -11.83 -1.72 -18.36
N GLN A 18 -12.05 -2.25 -17.16
CA GLN A 18 -12.74 -1.54 -16.08
C GLN A 18 -11.96 -0.32 -15.59
N ASP A 19 -10.64 -0.42 -15.49
CA ASP A 19 -9.76 0.67 -15.07
C ASP A 19 -9.73 1.79 -16.11
N ASN A 20 -9.75 1.47 -17.40
CA ASN A 20 -9.84 2.45 -18.48
C ASN A 20 -11.19 3.17 -18.50
N ALA A 21 -12.27 2.48 -18.13
CA ALA A 21 -13.62 3.05 -18.07
C ALA A 21 -13.90 3.82 -16.77
N ALA A 22 -12.94 3.92 -15.85
CA ALA A 22 -13.13 4.59 -14.56
C ALA A 22 -13.36 6.11 -14.75
N PRO A 23 -14.38 6.70 -14.08
CA PRO A 23 -14.86 8.05 -14.40
C PRO A 23 -13.92 9.18 -14.00
N MET A 24 -12.99 8.95 -13.07
CA MET A 24 -12.04 9.98 -12.59
C MET A 24 -10.59 9.72 -13.05
N GLY A 25 -10.42 8.91 -14.11
CA GLY A 25 -9.12 8.50 -14.66
C GLY A 25 -8.76 7.05 -14.36
N MET A 26 -7.69 6.56 -14.98
CA MET A 26 -7.32 5.13 -14.96
C MET A 26 -7.27 4.53 -13.55
N GLY A 27 -8.11 3.52 -13.30
CA GLY A 27 -8.16 2.77 -12.03
C GLY A 27 -8.76 3.53 -10.83
N THR A 28 -9.38 4.70 -11.03
CA THR A 28 -10.02 5.50 -9.96
C THR A 28 -11.46 5.04 -9.69
N ARG A 29 -11.61 3.82 -9.17
CA ARG A 29 -12.93 3.18 -9.07
C ARG A 29 -13.68 3.48 -7.76
N ASN A 30 -13.00 3.90 -6.71
CA ASN A 30 -13.65 4.29 -5.46
C ASN A 30 -13.99 5.80 -5.50
N VAL A 31 -14.98 6.15 -6.33
CA VAL A 31 -15.34 7.54 -6.63
C VAL A 31 -15.75 8.30 -5.37
N ASP A 32 -16.58 7.70 -4.52
CA ASP A 32 -17.13 8.37 -3.34
C ASP A 32 -16.03 8.74 -2.35
N ALA A 33 -15.14 7.80 -2.02
CA ALA A 33 -14.04 8.09 -1.10
C ALA A 33 -12.99 9.04 -1.71
N ARG A 34 -12.80 9.01 -3.03
CA ARG A 34 -11.93 9.99 -3.73
C ARG A 34 -12.51 11.39 -3.67
N LEU A 35 -13.80 11.53 -3.91
CA LEU A 35 -14.51 12.79 -3.81
C LEU A 35 -14.43 13.32 -2.38
N ALA A 36 -14.79 12.50 -1.39
CA ALA A 36 -14.70 12.84 0.03
C ALA A 36 -13.29 13.29 0.43
N ALA A 37 -12.25 12.58 0.00
CA ALA A 37 -10.86 12.97 0.25
C ALA A 37 -10.50 14.31 -0.40
N SER A 38 -11.01 14.59 -1.61
CA SER A 38 -10.71 15.83 -2.35
C SER A 38 -11.32 17.08 -1.71
N ILE A 39 -12.46 16.92 -1.02
CA ILE A 39 -13.16 18.01 -0.32
C ILE A 39 -12.88 18.02 1.19
N GLY A 40 -11.94 17.19 1.66
CA GLY A 40 -11.53 17.16 3.07
C GLY A 40 -12.57 16.55 4.03
N GLN A 41 -13.58 15.85 3.51
CA GLN A 41 -14.61 15.17 4.31
C GLN A 41 -14.22 13.76 4.74
N LEU A 42 -13.05 13.29 4.33
CA LEU A 42 -12.54 11.99 4.74
C LEU A 42 -11.75 12.15 6.05
N GLU A 43 -12.37 11.78 7.17
CA GLU A 43 -11.75 11.85 8.51
C GLU A 43 -10.59 10.87 8.66
N GLU A 44 -10.80 9.63 8.20
CA GLU A 44 -9.83 8.54 8.24
C GLU A 44 -9.53 8.02 6.83
N PRO A 45 -8.30 7.61 6.52
CA PRO A 45 -7.95 7.11 5.20
C PRO A 45 -8.77 5.87 4.81
N VAL A 46 -8.81 5.59 3.50
CA VAL A 46 -9.54 4.42 3.00
C VAL A 46 -8.90 3.13 3.49
N VAL A 47 -9.71 2.30 4.13
CA VAL A 47 -9.28 0.98 4.62
C VAL A 47 -9.03 0.03 3.44
N PRO A 48 -7.88 -0.66 3.40
CA PRO A 48 -7.62 -1.70 2.41
C PRO A 48 -8.66 -2.83 2.41
N ASP A 49 -9.24 -3.12 1.24
CA ASP A 49 -10.10 -4.28 0.98
C ASP A 49 -9.43 -5.23 -0.02
N PHE A 50 -8.91 -6.35 0.47
CA PHE A 50 -8.25 -7.36 -0.34
C PHE A 50 -9.26 -8.31 -1.00
N GLN A 51 -9.20 -8.37 -2.32
CA GLN A 51 -10.15 -9.14 -3.13
C GLN A 51 -9.48 -10.37 -3.74
N ALA A 52 -10.24 -11.47 -3.84
CA ALA A 52 -9.82 -12.63 -4.62
C ALA A 52 -9.85 -12.28 -6.11
N LEU A 53 -8.70 -12.34 -6.78
CA LEU A 53 -8.49 -11.90 -8.15
C LEU A 53 -7.58 -12.87 -8.90
N GLN A 54 -7.75 -12.97 -10.22
CA GLN A 54 -6.90 -13.79 -11.06
C GLN A 54 -5.80 -12.94 -11.72
N ASP A 55 -4.60 -13.52 -11.88
CA ASP A 55 -3.50 -12.95 -12.68
C ASP A 55 -3.09 -11.52 -12.29
N VAL A 56 -3.02 -11.22 -10.98
CA VAL A 56 -2.53 -9.93 -10.48
C VAL A 56 -1.00 -9.85 -10.69
N PRO A 57 -0.50 -8.93 -11.53
CA PRO A 57 0.94 -8.77 -11.74
C PRO A 57 1.67 -8.51 -10.42
N LYS A 58 2.79 -9.19 -10.21
CA LYS A 58 3.61 -9.10 -8.99
C LYS A 58 2.88 -9.53 -7.70
N GLY A 59 1.75 -10.24 -7.81
CA GLY A 59 0.99 -10.76 -6.66
C GLY A 59 1.82 -11.56 -5.66
N GLY A 60 2.92 -12.18 -6.10
CA GLY A 60 3.86 -12.89 -5.22
C GLY A 60 4.46 -12.04 -4.09
N VAL A 61 4.48 -10.71 -4.21
CA VAL A 61 4.96 -9.83 -3.13
C VAL A 61 4.10 -9.93 -1.86
N LEU A 62 2.82 -10.31 -1.99
CA LEU A 62 1.92 -10.50 -0.85
C LEU A 62 2.37 -11.63 0.08
N PHE A 63 3.14 -12.62 -0.40
CA PHE A 63 3.71 -13.65 0.46
C PHE A 63 4.70 -13.08 1.48
N ALA A 64 5.30 -11.91 1.21
CA ALA A 64 6.19 -11.24 2.14
C ALA A 64 5.43 -10.41 3.19
N LEU A 65 4.14 -10.09 2.98
CA LEU A 65 3.39 -9.21 3.87
C LEU A 65 3.34 -9.71 5.32
N PRO A 66 3.02 -11.00 5.61
CA PRO A 66 3.04 -11.48 6.98
C PRO A 66 4.42 -11.33 7.65
N ALA A 67 5.50 -11.63 6.93
CA ALA A 67 6.85 -11.46 7.44
C ALA A 67 7.17 -9.98 7.74
N LEU A 68 6.82 -9.07 6.83
CA LEU A 68 6.98 -7.63 7.04
C LEU A 68 6.25 -7.14 8.29
N LEU A 69 4.99 -7.57 8.49
CA LEU A 69 4.19 -7.20 9.66
C LEU A 69 4.79 -7.74 10.95
N VAL A 70 5.23 -9.00 10.97
CA VAL A 70 5.89 -9.62 12.14
C VAL A 70 7.19 -8.89 12.47
N THR A 71 7.98 -8.52 11.46
CA THR A 71 9.20 -7.72 11.65
C THR A 71 8.92 -6.28 12.11
N GLY A 72 7.66 -5.83 12.08
CA GLY A 72 7.28 -4.55 12.64
C GLY A 72 7.17 -3.41 11.62
N LEU A 73 6.97 -3.69 10.33
CA LEU A 73 6.80 -2.66 9.28
C LEU A 73 5.77 -1.58 9.65
N LEU A 74 4.73 -1.92 10.41
CA LEU A 74 3.70 -0.97 10.86
C LEU A 74 3.76 -0.66 12.36
N LYS A 75 4.63 -1.33 13.13
CA LYS A 75 4.71 -1.12 14.58
C LYS A 75 5.25 0.28 14.87
N TYR A 76 4.64 0.96 15.84
CA TYR A 76 5.01 2.31 16.28
C TYR A 76 4.97 3.40 15.19
N SER A 77 4.49 3.11 13.98
CA SER A 77 4.55 4.04 12.84
C SER A 77 3.81 5.34 13.15
N GLU A 78 2.63 5.25 13.76
CA GLU A 78 1.81 6.41 14.15
C GLU A 78 2.45 7.31 15.21
N ASN A 79 3.40 6.78 16.00
CA ASN A 79 4.11 7.55 17.02
C ASN A 79 5.17 8.48 16.40
N PHE A 80 5.70 8.11 15.23
CA PHE A 80 6.87 8.77 14.62
C PHE A 80 6.55 9.47 13.30
N PHE A 81 5.47 9.08 12.61
CA PHE A 81 5.11 9.63 11.31
C PHE A 81 3.84 10.48 11.40
N LYS A 82 3.93 11.69 10.84
CA LYS A 82 2.77 12.57 10.64
C LYS A 82 2.36 12.55 9.18
N LEU A 83 1.10 12.26 8.93
CA LEU A 83 0.52 12.23 7.60
C LEU A 83 -0.71 13.12 7.55
N SER A 84 -0.81 13.97 6.53
CA SER A 84 -2.04 14.74 6.32
C SER A 84 -3.19 13.79 5.95
N LYS A 85 -4.41 14.08 6.44
CA LYS A 85 -5.64 13.41 6.04
C LYS A 85 -5.76 13.30 4.52
N GLY A 86 -6.41 12.23 4.06
CA GLY A 86 -6.66 11.99 2.64
C GLY A 86 -6.83 10.51 2.33
N TYR A 87 -6.94 10.20 1.04
CA TYR A 87 -7.33 8.88 0.57
C TYR A 87 -6.39 7.73 1.01
N TYR A 88 -5.08 7.99 1.02
CA TYR A 88 -4.05 6.98 1.33
C TYR A 88 -3.59 7.11 2.78
N GLY A 89 -3.75 6.04 3.55
CA GLY A 89 -3.28 5.96 4.94
C GLY A 89 -1.79 5.67 5.06
N LEU A 90 -1.26 5.86 6.27
CA LEU A 90 0.15 5.61 6.61
C LEU A 90 0.55 4.17 6.29
N ASP A 91 -0.23 3.19 6.75
CA ASP A 91 0.06 1.77 6.54
C ASP A 91 0.13 1.40 5.07
N SER A 92 -0.83 1.88 4.27
CA SER A 92 -0.83 1.65 2.83
C SER A 92 0.42 2.22 2.17
N LEU A 93 0.89 3.40 2.60
CA LEU A 93 2.12 4.00 2.07
C LEU A 93 3.36 3.19 2.46
N LEU A 94 3.47 2.74 3.72
CA LEU A 94 4.59 1.91 4.17
C LEU A 94 4.63 0.57 3.43
N ILE A 95 3.47 -0.07 3.24
CA ILE A 95 3.33 -1.31 2.44
C ILE A 95 3.73 -1.06 0.97
N ILE A 96 3.29 0.05 0.36
CA ILE A 96 3.70 0.43 -1.00
C ILE A 96 5.23 0.51 -1.10
N LEU A 97 5.87 1.22 -0.17
CA LEU A 97 7.33 1.41 -0.17
C LEU A 97 8.07 0.07 0.01
N ALA A 98 7.61 -0.77 0.93
CA ALA A 98 8.16 -2.11 1.12
C ALA A 98 8.03 -2.98 -0.13
N PHE A 99 6.86 -2.97 -0.78
CA PHE A 99 6.63 -3.77 -1.98
C PHE A 99 7.46 -3.30 -3.18
N ILE A 100 7.58 -1.99 -3.37
CA ILE A 100 8.46 -1.38 -4.40
C ILE A 100 9.91 -1.84 -4.19
N ALA A 101 10.39 -1.85 -2.95
CA ALA A 101 11.73 -2.34 -2.62
C ALA A 101 11.87 -3.83 -2.94
N LEU A 102 10.93 -4.68 -2.50
CA LEU A 102 10.97 -6.13 -2.71
C LEU A 102 10.90 -6.53 -4.19
N VAL A 103 10.07 -5.85 -4.99
CA VAL A 103 9.96 -6.11 -6.43
C VAL A 103 11.02 -5.39 -7.26
N ARG A 104 12.03 -4.78 -6.61
CA ARG A 104 13.21 -4.15 -7.21
C ARG A 104 12.86 -3.05 -8.22
N VAL A 105 11.87 -2.24 -7.89
CA VAL A 105 11.53 -1.04 -8.68
C VAL A 105 12.63 -0.01 -8.45
N LYS A 106 13.44 0.24 -9.51
CA LYS A 106 14.69 1.01 -9.43
C LYS A 106 14.51 2.48 -9.04
N SER A 107 13.33 3.05 -9.31
CA SER A 107 12.99 4.42 -8.94
C SER A 107 11.48 4.58 -8.81
N ILE A 108 11.04 5.50 -7.96
CA ILE A 108 9.62 5.83 -7.82
C ILE A 108 9.06 6.31 -9.17
N GLU A 109 9.87 7.04 -9.96
CA GLU A 109 9.53 7.53 -11.29
C GLU A 109 9.09 6.42 -12.25
N SER A 110 9.65 5.21 -12.11
CA SER A 110 9.30 4.08 -12.96
C SER A 110 7.88 3.55 -12.72
N LEU A 111 7.24 3.90 -11.60
CA LEU A 111 5.84 3.55 -11.33
C LEU A 111 4.86 4.22 -12.30
N ARG A 112 5.24 5.34 -12.94
CA ARG A 112 4.42 5.98 -13.99
C ARG A 112 4.09 5.04 -15.15
N TYR A 113 4.94 4.05 -15.39
CA TYR A 113 4.79 3.09 -16.48
C TYR A 113 4.13 1.78 -16.03
N SER A 114 3.71 1.69 -14.77
CA SER A 114 2.97 0.54 -14.26
C SER A 114 1.46 0.80 -14.30
N ALA A 115 0.67 -0.26 -14.46
CA ALA A 115 -0.79 -0.18 -14.35
C ALA A 115 -1.17 0.18 -12.89
N PRO A 116 -1.74 1.38 -12.63
CA PRO A 116 -1.93 1.86 -11.27
C PRO A 116 -3.01 1.08 -10.52
N GLY A 117 -4.05 0.62 -11.20
CA GLY A 117 -5.11 -0.19 -10.61
C GLY A 117 -4.62 -1.58 -10.18
N GLU A 118 -3.78 -2.23 -11.00
CA GLU A 118 -3.16 -3.51 -10.65
C GLU A 118 -2.27 -3.40 -9.40
N TRP A 119 -1.49 -2.31 -9.27
CA TRP A 119 -0.76 -2.04 -8.02
C TRP A 119 -1.69 -1.75 -6.83
N GLY A 120 -2.83 -1.10 -7.07
CA GLY A 120 -3.88 -0.93 -6.06
C GLY A 120 -4.34 -2.26 -5.48
N LYS A 121 -4.49 -3.29 -6.32
CA LYS A 121 -4.91 -4.62 -5.88
C LYS A 121 -3.92 -5.28 -4.93
N LEU A 122 -2.63 -4.96 -5.05
CA LEU A 122 -1.60 -5.43 -4.12
C LEU A 122 -1.73 -4.82 -2.73
N ILE A 123 -2.44 -3.71 -2.58
CA ILE A 123 -2.56 -2.99 -1.30
C ILE A 123 -4.02 -2.86 -0.84
N GLY A 124 -4.94 -3.61 -1.46
CA GLY A 124 -6.36 -3.56 -1.14
C GLY A 124 -7.06 -2.24 -1.52
N LEU A 125 -6.49 -1.45 -2.44
CA LEU A 125 -7.09 -0.20 -2.90
C LEU A 125 -7.48 -0.28 -4.38
N ASP A 126 -8.23 0.71 -4.85
CA ASP A 126 -8.60 0.83 -6.26
C ASP A 126 -7.39 1.12 -7.16
N ARG A 127 -6.38 1.85 -6.65
CA ARG A 127 -5.10 2.12 -7.32
C ARG A 127 -4.00 2.60 -6.36
N ILE A 128 -2.75 2.58 -6.81
CA ILE A 128 -1.59 3.20 -6.15
C ILE A 128 -1.57 4.74 -6.35
N PRO A 129 -0.99 5.55 -5.43
CA PRO A 129 -0.80 6.99 -5.64
C PRO A 129 -0.01 7.32 -6.91
N GLU A 130 -0.29 8.50 -7.49
CA GLU A 130 0.58 9.07 -8.52
C GLU A 130 1.99 9.30 -7.98
N VAL A 131 3.00 9.25 -8.84
CA VAL A 131 4.40 9.51 -8.44
C VAL A 131 4.56 10.84 -7.72
N ARG A 132 3.86 11.89 -8.18
CA ARG A 132 3.87 13.20 -7.52
C ARG A 132 3.29 13.11 -6.10
N THR A 133 2.16 12.42 -5.95
CA THR A 133 1.51 12.21 -4.65
C THR A 133 2.41 11.40 -3.72
N LEU A 134 2.95 10.27 -4.20
CA LEU A 134 3.83 9.40 -3.42
C LEU A 134 5.08 10.17 -2.94
N ARG A 135 5.73 10.94 -3.82
CA ARG A 135 6.86 11.80 -3.45
C ARG A 135 6.49 12.85 -2.41
N SER A 136 5.32 13.49 -2.56
CA SER A 136 4.83 14.46 -1.58
C SER A 136 4.59 13.80 -0.22
N LYS A 137 4.05 12.59 -0.20
CA LYS A 137 3.81 11.85 1.04
C LYS A 137 5.11 11.37 1.68
N ILE A 138 6.05 10.83 0.91
CA ILE A 138 7.39 10.49 1.42
C ILE A 138 8.06 11.72 2.04
N LYS A 139 8.00 12.88 1.36
CA LYS A 139 8.55 14.11 1.91
C LYS A 139 7.93 14.48 3.27
N GLN A 140 6.62 14.29 3.46
CA GLN A 140 5.96 14.50 4.76
C GLN A 140 6.47 13.51 5.82
N LEU A 141 6.58 12.23 5.46
CA LEU A 141 7.07 11.18 6.37
C LEU A 141 8.53 11.38 6.80
N THR A 142 9.32 12.11 6.01
CA THR A 142 10.75 12.35 6.27
C THR A 142 11.05 13.81 6.66
N GLN A 143 10.07 14.59 7.09
CA GLN A 143 10.29 16.00 7.47
C GLN A 143 11.09 16.15 8.78
N ASP A 144 10.92 15.21 9.70
CA ASP A 144 11.57 15.17 11.00
C ASP A 144 12.45 13.90 11.12
N GLU A 145 13.02 13.65 12.30
CA GLU A 145 13.77 12.42 12.61
C GLU A 145 12.88 11.16 12.79
N GLY A 146 11.61 11.23 12.35
CA GLY A 146 10.64 10.15 12.46
C GLY A 146 11.16 8.79 11.94
N PRO A 147 11.74 8.72 10.72
CA PRO A 147 12.30 7.46 10.20
C PRO A 147 13.42 6.88 11.09
N GLN A 148 14.31 7.73 11.60
CA GLN A 148 15.42 7.33 12.46
C GLN A 148 14.90 6.83 13.81
N GLN A 149 14.02 7.59 14.47
CA GLN A 149 13.42 7.22 15.74
C GLN A 149 12.58 5.95 15.64
N TRP A 150 11.84 5.78 14.53
CA TRP A 150 11.10 4.57 14.23
C TRP A 150 12.04 3.36 14.06
N SER A 151 13.13 3.53 13.30
CA SER A 151 14.15 2.47 13.15
C SER A 151 14.81 2.13 14.49
N GLU A 152 15.11 3.11 15.33
CA GLU A 152 15.69 2.88 16.65
C GLU A 152 14.74 2.10 17.58
N ALA A 153 13.45 2.44 17.57
CA ALA A 153 12.44 1.73 18.34
C ALA A 153 12.33 0.26 17.93
N LEU A 154 12.29 -0.01 16.61
CA LEU A 154 12.29 -1.38 16.08
C LEU A 154 13.56 -2.15 16.43
N CYS A 155 14.73 -1.53 16.28
CA CYS A 155 16.01 -2.16 16.64
C CYS A 155 16.06 -2.54 18.13
N LYS A 156 15.55 -1.66 19.02
CA LYS A 156 15.44 -1.94 20.45
C LYS A 156 14.54 -3.15 20.73
N GLU A 157 13.37 -3.22 20.09
CA GLU A 157 12.48 -4.37 20.22
C GLU A 157 13.14 -5.67 19.73
N TRP A 158 13.78 -5.64 18.55
CA TRP A 158 14.45 -6.81 17.99
C TRP A 158 15.57 -7.33 18.90
N MET A 159 16.44 -6.45 19.41
CA MET A 159 17.51 -6.81 20.36
C MET A 159 16.98 -7.43 21.66
N GLN A 160 15.82 -6.99 22.13
CA GLN A 160 15.18 -7.56 23.33
C GLN A 160 14.51 -8.92 23.04
N SER A 161 14.02 -9.12 21.83
CA SER A 161 13.31 -10.34 21.41
C SER A 161 14.22 -11.53 21.06
N ALA A 162 15.51 -11.28 20.82
CA ALA A 162 16.51 -12.30 20.47
C ALA A 162 17.85 -12.04 21.17
N PRO A 163 17.91 -12.14 22.51
CA PRO A 163 19.12 -11.82 23.28
C PRO A 163 20.32 -12.72 22.91
N GLU A 164 20.09 -13.96 22.45
CA GLU A 164 21.15 -14.85 21.95
C GLU A 164 21.81 -14.41 20.63
N GLN A 165 21.23 -13.46 19.88
CA GLN A 165 21.79 -12.95 18.62
C GLN A 165 22.59 -11.64 18.80
N ALA A 166 22.65 -11.11 20.02
CA ALA A 166 23.35 -9.87 20.35
C ALA A 166 24.82 -10.08 20.80
N SER A 167 25.33 -11.32 20.71
CA SER A 167 26.72 -11.71 21.06
C SER A 167 27.64 -11.78 19.84
#